data_AF-A0A932ATW6-F1
#
_entry.id   AF-A0A932ATW6-F1
#
_cell.length_a   1.000
_cell.length_b   1.000
_cell.length_c   1.000
_cell.angle_alpha   90.00
_cell.angle_beta   90.00
_cell.angle_gamma   90.00
#
_symmetry.space_group_name_H-M   'P 1'
#
loop_
_entity.id
_entity.type
_entity.pdbx_description
1 polymer ?
#
loop_
_entity_poly.entity_id
_entity_poly.type
_entity_poly.pdbx_seq_one_letter_code
_entity_poly.pdbx_strand_id
1 'polypeptide(L)'
;MKTKDRRREFRLSAEDEQLITEAAALAGVSFTGFVLDEALARAREIVESHRTITLPEDAYERFLEALDAPPERNPALVELAKRAKRFHRVS
;
A
#
# COMPACT_ATOMS: atom_id res chain seq x y z
N MET A 1 0.96 22.61 11.58
CA MET A 1 2.02 21.59 11.42
C MET A 1 1.52 20.30 12.09
N LYS A 2 1.58 19.13 11.43
CA LYS A 2 1.19 17.86 12.07
C LYS A 2 2.23 17.50 13.14
N THR A 3 1.78 17.25 14.38
CA THR A 3 2.65 16.88 15.51
C THR A 3 3.17 15.45 15.32
N LYS A 4 4.48 15.23 15.45
CA LYS A 4 5.11 13.89 15.46
C LYS A 4 5.12 13.33 16.89
N ASP A 5 3.97 12.83 17.37
CA ASP A 5 3.76 12.39 18.76
C ASP A 5 3.90 10.87 19.00
N ARG A 6 4.16 10.08 17.94
CA ARG A 6 4.25 8.61 18.02
C ARG A 6 5.70 8.16 18.06
N ARG A 7 6.05 7.38 19.09
CA ARG A 7 7.36 6.73 19.23
C ARG A 7 7.27 5.26 18.81
N ARG A 8 8.29 4.80 18.10
CA ARG A 8 8.53 3.39 17.78
C ARG A 8 9.95 3.05 18.23
N GLU A 9 10.13 1.85 18.74
CA GLU A 9 11.41 1.35 19.24
C GLU A 9 11.82 0.14 18.40
N PHE A 10 13.10 0.06 18.06
CA PHE A 10 13.69 -1.02 17.28
C PHE A 10 14.98 -1.45 17.96
N ARG A 11 15.30 -2.74 17.89
CA ARG A 11 16.60 -3.26 18.30
C ARG A 11 17.46 -3.40 17.07
N LEU A 12 18.72 -2.98 17.18
CA LEU A 12 19.71 -3.05 16.13
C LEU A 12 20.92 -3.81 16.64
N SER A 13 21.61 -4.50 15.74
CA SER A 13 22.97 -4.94 16.03
C SER A 13 23.91 -3.73 16.00
N ALA A 14 25.10 -3.88 16.59
CA ALA A 14 26.13 -2.83 16.53
C ALA A 14 26.57 -2.54 15.08
N GLU A 15 26.58 -3.57 14.22
CA GLU A 15 26.92 -3.44 12.81
C GLU A 15 25.86 -2.63 12.04
N ASP A 16 24.58 -2.93 12.25
CA ASP A 16 23.48 -2.18 11.61
C ASP A 16 23.48 -0.71 12.07
N GLU A 17 23.71 -0.46 13.36
CA GLU A 17 23.76 0.89 13.92
C GLU A 17 24.92 1.70 13.30
N GLN A 18 26.10 1.09 13.15
CA GLN A 18 27.24 1.74 12.51
C GLN A 18 26.96 2.08 11.04
N LEU A 19 26.41 1.13 10.28
CA LEU A 19 26.11 1.33 8.87
C LEU A 19 25.09 2.45 8.66
N ILE A 20 24.01 2.45 9.43
CA ILE A 20 22.97 3.49 9.34
C ILE A 20 23.53 4.85 9.77
N THR A 21 24.39 4.89 10.78
CA THR A 21 25.03 6.14 11.24
C THR A 21 25.93 6.73 10.14
N GLU A 22 26.74 5.90 9.48
CA GLU A 22 27.57 6.31 8.36
C GLU A 22 26.72 6.83 7.20
N ALA A 23 25.67 6.10 6.81
CA ALA A 23 24.77 6.51 5.74
C ALA A 23 24.06 7.84 6.05
N ALA A 24 23.59 8.02 7.28
CA ALA A 24 22.98 9.27 7.73
C ALA A 24 23.97 10.45 7.68
N ALA A 25 25.22 10.22 8.09
CA ALA A 25 26.27 11.23 8.02
C ALA A 25 26.59 11.63 6.58
N LEU A 26 26.69 10.66 5.66
CA LEU A 26 26.90 10.92 4.23
C LEU A 26 25.73 11.66 3.59
N ALA A 27 24.50 11.37 4.02
CA ALA A 27 23.28 12.05 3.56
C ALA A 27 23.04 13.41 4.23
N GLY A 28 23.83 13.78 5.25
CA GLY A 28 23.69 15.06 5.96
C GLY A 28 22.42 15.16 6.83
N VAL A 29 21.88 14.02 7.28
CA VAL A 29 20.67 13.93 8.10
C VAL A 29 20.95 13.21 9.42
N SER A 30 20.02 13.31 10.38
CA SER A 30 20.13 12.55 11.63
C SER A 30 19.86 11.06 11.40
N PHE A 31 20.38 10.20 12.27
CA PHE A 31 20.09 8.76 12.27
C PHE A 31 18.58 8.46 12.14
N THR A 32 17.77 9.06 13.01
CA THR A 32 16.31 8.87 12.98
C THR A 32 15.67 9.47 11.73
N GLY A 33 16.21 10.58 11.22
CA GLY A 33 15.76 11.18 9.96
C GLY A 33 15.97 10.22 8.79
N PHE A 34 17.19 9.72 8.64
CA PHE A 34 17.56 8.74 7.62
C PHE A 34 16.66 7.51 7.66
N VAL A 35 16.53 6.86 8.82
CA VAL A 35 15.71 5.66 8.98
C VAL A 35 14.25 5.94 8.63
N LEU A 36 13.70 7.08 9.06
CA LEU A 36 12.31 7.42 8.79
C LEU A 36 12.09 7.71 7.30
N ASP A 37 13.00 8.44 6.66
CA ASP A 37 12.87 8.82 5.26
C ASP A 37 12.95 7.60 4.34
N GLU A 38 13.92 6.71 4.56
CA GLU A 38 14.06 5.44 3.82
C GLU A 38 12.86 4.51 4.05
N ALA A 39 12.41 4.36 5.30
CA ALA A 39 11.24 3.55 5.61
C ALA A 39 9.96 4.10 4.94
N LEU A 40 9.79 5.43 4.91
CA LEU A 40 8.65 6.07 4.26
C LEU A 40 8.73 5.97 2.74
N ALA A 41 9.91 6.10 2.14
CA ALA A 41 10.10 5.91 0.70
C ALA A 41 9.64 4.50 0.31
N ARG A 42 10.15 3.47 0.98
CA ARG A 42 9.78 2.08 0.70
C ARG A 42 8.30 1.79 0.98
N ALA A 43 7.74 2.34 2.06
CA ALA A 43 6.34 2.17 2.37
C ALA A 43 5.42 2.79 1.31
N ARG A 44 5.77 3.95 0.74
CA ARG A 44 5.01 4.57 -0.36
C ARG A 44 4.99 3.68 -1.59
N GLU A 45 6.14 3.17 -2.01
CA GLU A 45 6.24 2.26 -3.16
C GLU A 45 5.35 1.03 -3.00
N ILE A 46 5.38 0.40 -1.82
CA ILE A 46 4.57 -0.79 -1.53
C ILE A 46 3.07 -0.46 -1.54
N VAL A 47 2.68 0.68 -0.95
CA VAL A 47 1.27 1.08 -0.91
C VAL A 47 0.77 1.45 -2.32
N GLU A 48 1.58 2.14 -3.12
CA GLU A 48 1.23 2.53 -4.48
C GLU A 48 1.13 1.32 -5.41
N SER A 49 2.08 0.38 -5.33
CA SER A 49 2.04 -0.84 -6.13
C SER A 49 0.84 -1.72 -5.79
N HIS A 50 0.40 -1.72 -4.53
CA HIS A 50 -0.80 -2.46 -4.13
C HIS A 50 -2.10 -1.79 -4.56
N ARG A 51 -2.12 -0.45 -4.70
CA ARG A 51 -3.32 0.31 -5.09
C ARG A 51 -3.49 0.46 -6.59
N THR A 52 -2.43 0.25 -7.36
CA THR A 52 -2.42 0.51 -8.79
C THR A 52 -2.47 -0.79 -9.56
N ILE A 53 -3.46 -0.93 -10.44
CA ILE A 53 -3.52 -2.02 -11.42
C ILE A 53 -2.99 -1.45 -12.73
N THR A 54 -1.78 -1.86 -13.12
CA THR A 54 -1.23 -1.55 -14.44
C THR A 54 -1.69 -2.63 -15.41
N LEU A 55 -2.51 -2.26 -16.39
CA LEU A 55 -2.96 -3.15 -17.44
C LEU A 55 -2.03 -2.99 -18.67
N PRO A 56 -1.56 -4.08 -19.29
CA PRO A 56 -1.00 -4.00 -20.64
C PRO A 56 -2.08 -3.52 -21.63
N GLU A 57 -1.66 -2.98 -22.78
CA GLU A 57 -2.53 -2.29 -23.73
C GLU A 57 -3.73 -3.15 -24.17
N ASP A 58 -3.51 -4.43 -24.46
CA ASP A 58 -4.55 -5.40 -24.82
C ASP A 58 -5.58 -5.63 -23.69
N ALA A 59 -5.11 -5.70 -22.44
CA ALA A 59 -5.98 -5.83 -21.28
C ALA A 59 -6.72 -4.53 -20.97
N TYR A 60 -6.12 -3.38 -21.30
CA TYR A 60 -6.75 -2.07 -21.16
C TYR A 60 -7.89 -1.88 -22.17
N GLU A 61 -7.68 -2.23 -23.44
CA GLU A 61 -8.75 -2.20 -24.46
C GLU A 61 -9.91 -3.11 -24.07
N ARG A 62 -9.62 -4.36 -23.70
CA ARG A 62 -10.65 -5.30 -23.20
C ARG A 62 -11.37 -4.78 -21.95
N PHE A 63 -10.67 -4.07 -21.08
CA PHE A 63 -11.27 -3.48 -19.90
C PHE A 63 -12.24 -2.34 -20.28
N LEU A 64 -11.87 -1.48 -21.23
CA LEU A 64 -12.75 -0.44 -21.75
C LEU A 64 -13.99 -1.03 -22.44
N GLU A 65 -13.81 -2.02 -23.31
CA GLU A 65 -14.93 -2.72 -23.96
C GLU A 65 -15.91 -3.32 -22.93
N ALA A 66 -15.38 -3.92 -21.85
CA ALA A 66 -16.19 -4.47 -20.78
C ALA A 66 -16.93 -3.40 -19.95
N LEU A 67 -16.40 -2.17 -19.86
CA LEU A 67 -17.07 -1.06 -19.19
C LEU A 67 -18.22 -0.47 -20.02
N ASP A 68 -18.07 -0.43 -21.35
CA ASP A 68 -19.10 0.07 -22.27
C ASP A 68 -20.20 -0.96 -22.55
N ALA A 69 -19.89 -2.25 -22.40
CA ALA A 69 -20.86 -3.31 -22.57
C ALA A 69 -21.96 -3.28 -21.48
N PRO A 70 -23.23 -3.52 -21.82
CA PRO A 70 -24.28 -3.64 -20.82
C PRO A 70 -23.97 -4.79 -19.84
N PRO A 71 -24.15 -4.59 -18.52
CA PRO A 71 -23.75 -5.58 -17.53
C PRO A 71 -24.58 -6.85 -17.67
N GLU A 72 -23.90 -7.98 -17.91
CA GLU A 72 -24.55 -9.27 -18.00
C GLU A 72 -24.86 -9.81 -16.60
N ARG A 73 -26.11 -10.25 -16.38
CA ARG A 73 -26.51 -10.80 -15.09
C ARG A 73 -25.93 -12.21 -14.93
N ASN A 74 -24.92 -12.34 -14.08
CA ASN A 74 -24.43 -13.65 -13.64
C ASN A 74 -25.30 -14.18 -12.47
N PRO A 75 -26.10 -15.26 -12.65
CA PRO A 75 -26.99 -15.77 -11.61
C PRO A 75 -26.26 -16.18 -10.32
N ALA A 76 -25.04 -16.73 -10.42
CA ALA A 76 -24.26 -17.12 -9.26
C ALA A 76 -23.82 -15.90 -8.43
N LEU A 77 -23.42 -14.80 -9.10
CA LEU A 77 -23.09 -13.54 -8.42
C LEU A 77 -24.32 -12.91 -7.75
N VAL A 78 -25.49 -13.00 -8.40
CA VAL A 78 -26.76 -12.52 -7.83
C VAL A 78 -27.12 -13.30 -6.55
N GLU A 79 -27.03 -14.62 -6.57
CA GLU A 79 -27.30 -15.45 -5.39
C GLU A 79 -26.28 -15.22 -4.26
N LEU A 80 -24.99 -15.05 -4.59
CA LEU A 80 -23.96 -14.67 -3.62
C LEU A 80 -24.25 -13.31 -2.97
N ALA A 81 -24.61 -12.29 -3.76
CA ALA A 81 -24.95 -10.97 -3.24
C ALA A 81 -26.18 -11.01 -2.31
N LYS A 82 -27.20 -11.81 -2.64
CA LYS A 82 -28.37 -12.05 -1.77
C LYS A 82 -27.96 -12.70 -0.45
N ARG A 83 -27.02 -13.65 -0.47
CA ARG A 83 -26.51 -14.33 0.73
C ARG A 83 -25.66 -13.39 1.60
N ALA A 84 -24.81 -12.55 0.99
CA ALA A 84 -23.96 -11.59 1.70
C ALA A 84 -24.77 -10.51 2.44
N LYS A 85 -25.88 -10.03 1.86
CA LYS A 85 -26.80 -9.09 2.52
C LYS A 85 -27.40 -9.60 3.85
N ARG A 86 -27.39 -10.92 4.10
CA ARG A 86 -27.83 -11.50 5.39
C ARG A 86 -26.82 -11.30 6.53
N PHE A 87 -25.57 -10.94 6.25
CA PHE A 87 -24.50 -10.80 7.26
C PHE A 87 -24.21 -9.35 7.68
N HIS A 88 -24.94 -8.37 7.16
CA HIS A 88 -24.83 -6.95 7.56
C HIS A 88 -26.06 -6.47 8.34
N ARG A 89 -26.41 -7.21 9.41
CA ARG A 89 -27.13 -6.68 10.59
C ARG A 89 -26.17 -6.81 11.77
N VAL A 90 -25.27 -5.84 11.90
CA VAL A 90 -24.51 -5.65 13.14
C VAL A 90 -25.33 -4.66 13.98
N SER A 91 -25.71 -5.12 15.17
CA SER A 91 -26.35 -4.36 16.24
C SER A 91 -25.36 -3.49 16.98
#